data_AF-A0A961CCA0-F1
#
_entry.id   AF-A0A961CCA0-F1
#
_cell.length_a   1.000
_cell.length_b   1.000
_cell.length_c   1.000
_cell.angle_alpha   90.00
_cell.angle_beta   90.00
_cell.angle_gamma   90.00
#
_symmetry.space_group_name_H-M   'P 1'
#
loop_
_entity.id
_entity.type
_entity.pdbx_description
1 polymer ?
#
loop_
_entity_poly.entity_id
_entity_poly.type
_entity_poly.pdbx_seq_one_letter_code
_entity_poly.pdbx_strand_id
1 'polypeptide(L)' 'PPVYVVRRGDTLWSIAGALGAAADADPRELVDALSERTDGRALQPGQRIDLSGLPGVDG' A
#
# COMPACT_ATOMS: atom_id res chain seq x y z
N PRO A 1 8.66 -4.56 -11.03
CA PRO A 1 8.26 -3.81 -9.82
C PRO A 1 6.95 -4.38 -9.26
N PRO A 2 6.87 -4.62 -7.93
CA PRO A 2 5.63 -5.07 -7.30
C PRO A 2 4.56 -3.98 -7.40
N VAL A 3 3.32 -4.37 -7.75
CA VAL A 3 2.19 -3.45 -7.92
C VAL A 3 0.98 -3.99 -7.18
N TYR A 4 0.32 -3.13 -6.41
CA TYR A 4 -0.98 -3.41 -5.83
C TYR A 4 -2.11 -2.86 -6.71
N VAL A 5 -3.16 -3.65 -6.90
CA VAL A 5 -4.38 -3.20 -7.61
C VAL A 5 -5.49 -3.02 -6.59
N VAL A 6 -5.93 -1.77 -6.42
CA VAL A 6 -6.95 -1.37 -5.46
C VAL A 6 -8.26 -2.10 -5.74
N ARG A 7 -8.82 -2.73 -4.71
CA ARG A 7 -10.13 -3.39 -4.76
C ARG A 7 -11.20 -2.49 -4.18
N ARG A 8 -12.46 -2.78 -4.53
CA ARG A 8 -13.59 -2.05 -3.97
C ARG A 8 -13.66 -2.28 -2.45
N GLY A 9 -13.66 -1.20 -1.69
CA GLY A 9 -13.68 -1.24 -0.22
C GLY A 9 -12.29 -1.18 0.42
N ASP A 10 -11.21 -1.18 -0.36
CA ASP A 10 -9.88 -0.98 0.17
C ASP A 10 -9.73 0.42 0.77
N THR A 11 -9.07 0.47 1.91
CA THR A 11 -8.50 1.65 2.54
C THR A 11 -6.98 1.50 2.59
N LEU A 12 -6.25 2.62 2.70
CA LEU A 12 -4.79 2.58 2.91
C LEU A 12 -4.42 1.67 4.08
N TRP A 13 -5.21 1.72 5.18
CA TRP A 13 -5.03 0.86 6.34
C TRP A 13 -5.19 -0.63 6.02
N SER A 14 -6.25 -1.00 5.30
CA SER A 14 -6.46 -2.42 4.94
C SER A 14 -5.38 -2.95 4.00
N ILE A 15 -4.89 -2.12 3.08
CA ILE A 15 -3.80 -2.48 2.16
C ILE A 15 -2.50 -2.63 2.95
N ALA A 16 -2.18 -1.65 3.79
CA ALA A 16 -1.00 -1.66 4.65
C ALA A 16 -0.99 -2.85 5.62
N GLY A 17 -2.12 -3.21 6.21
CA GLY A 17 -2.22 -4.39 7.08
C GLY A 17 -1.95 -5.69 6.33
N ALA A 18 -2.45 -5.82 5.09
CA ALA A 18 -2.18 -6.99 4.26
C ALA A 18 -0.71 -7.08 3.82
N LEU A 19 -0.13 -5.94 3.43
CA LEU A 19 1.29 -5.86 3.05
C LEU A 19 2.20 -6.11 4.26
N GLY A 20 1.94 -5.45 5.39
CA GLY A 20 2.74 -5.58 6.61
C GLY A 20 2.75 -6.98 7.18
N ALA A 21 1.62 -7.71 7.10
CA ALA A 21 1.56 -9.12 7.50
C ALA A 21 2.41 -10.04 6.60
N ALA A 22 2.59 -9.68 5.32
CA ALA A 22 3.43 -10.43 4.38
C ALA A 22 4.91 -10.03 4.47
N ALA A 23 5.17 -8.76 4.78
CA ALA A 23 6.47 -8.10 4.75
C ALA A 23 7.16 -7.99 6.12
N ASP A 24 6.50 -8.44 7.20
CA ASP A 24 6.89 -8.19 8.60
C ASP A 24 7.19 -6.70 8.88
N ALA A 25 6.32 -5.82 8.35
CA ALA A 25 6.46 -4.36 8.42
C ALA A 25 5.33 -3.70 9.20
N ASP A 26 5.61 -2.55 9.86
CA ASP A 26 4.58 -1.79 10.59
C ASP A 26 3.55 -1.21 9.60
N PRO A 27 2.25 -1.51 9.78
CA PRO A 27 1.19 -0.94 8.95
C PRO A 27 1.16 0.59 8.94
N ARG A 28 1.60 1.28 10.01
CA ARG A 28 1.63 2.75 10.04
C ARG A 28 2.63 3.33 9.05
N GLU A 29 3.85 2.79 9.03
CA GLU A 29 4.89 3.20 8.08
C GLU A 29 4.42 2.95 6.63
N LEU A 30 3.76 1.82 6.40
CA LEU A 30 3.19 1.50 5.10
C LEU A 30 2.03 2.43 4.71
N VAL A 31 1.18 2.85 5.65
CA VAL A 31 0.12 3.84 5.35
C VAL A 31 0.71 5.17 4.93
N ASP A 32 1.74 5.65 5.64
CA ASP A 32 2.40 6.91 5.31
C ASP A 32 3.01 6.85 3.90
N ALA A 33 3.75 5.78 3.59
CA ALA A 33 4.33 5.58 2.27
C ALA A 33 3.28 5.43 1.16
N LEU A 34 2.18 4.71 1.41
CA LEU A 34 1.09 4.58 0.45
C LEU A 34 0.36 5.90 0.23
N SER A 35 0.21 6.73 1.27
CA SER A 35 -0.41 8.07 1.17
C SER A 35 0.41 9.00 0.28
N GLU A 36 1.74 8.99 0.40
CA GLU A 36 2.64 9.72 -0.50
C GLU A 36 2.49 9.25 -1.95
N ARG A 37 2.38 7.92 -2.18
CA ARG A 37 2.21 7.34 -3.52
C ARG A 37 0.89 7.70 -4.20
N THR A 38 -0.15 8.00 -3.42
CA THR A 38 -1.46 8.39 -3.96
C THR A 38 -1.65 9.90 -4.00
N ASP A 39 -0.64 10.69 -3.63
CA ASP A 39 -0.74 12.15 -3.42
C ASP A 39 -1.88 12.52 -2.46
N GLY A 40 -2.14 11.68 -1.45
CA GLY A 40 -3.27 11.84 -0.52
C GLY A 40 -4.66 11.73 -1.16
N ARG A 41 -4.76 11.29 -2.42
CA ARG A 41 -6.05 11.15 -3.12
C ARG A 41 -6.81 9.92 -2.66
N ALA A 42 -8.14 10.00 -2.76
CA ALA A 42 -9.03 8.88 -2.48
C ALA A 42 -8.77 7.71 -3.45
N LEU A 43 -8.68 6.51 -2.88
CA LEU A 43 -8.46 5.27 -3.63
C LEU A 43 -9.60 4.99 -4.59
N GLN A 44 -9.25 4.61 -5.83
CA GLN A 44 -10.21 4.19 -6.85
C GLN A 44 -10.07 2.69 -7.14
N PRO A 45 -11.16 1.91 -7.17
CA PRO A 45 -11.08 0.51 -7.60
C PRO A 45 -10.43 0.38 -8.98
N GLY A 46 -9.48 -0.54 -9.12
CA GLY A 46 -8.67 -0.73 -10.32
C GLY A 46 -7.45 0.18 -10.42
N GLN A 47 -7.29 1.16 -9.53
CA GLN A 47 -6.07 1.97 -9.42
C GLN A 47 -4.87 1.06 -9.13
N ARG A 48 -3.75 1.37 -9.77
CA ARG A 48 -2.48 0.66 -9.60
C ARG A 48 -1.56 1.51 -8.73
N ILE A 49 -1.05 0.93 -7.65
CA ILE A 49 -0.09 1.57 -6.76
C ILE A 49 1.24 0.83 -6.91
N ASP A 50 2.30 1.57 -7.24
CA ASP A 50 3.66 1.03 -7.27
C ASP A 50 4.13 0.79 -5.83
N LEU A 51 4.54 -0.45 -5.54
CA LEU A 51 5.02 -0.87 -4.22
C LEU A 51 6.55 -0.86 -4.11
N SER A 52 7.25 -0.47 -5.18
CA SER A 52 8.71 -0.45 -5.18
C SER A 52 9.23 0.52 -4.11
N GLY A 53 10.24 0.08 -3.36
CA GLY A 53 10.87 0.79 -2.27
C GLY A 53 10.05 0.85 -0.98
N LEU A 54 8.91 0.14 -0.89
CA LEU A 54 8.17 0.07 0.36
C LEU A 54 8.90 -0.82 1.40
N PRO A 55 8.87 -0.45 2.68
CA PRO A 55 9.55 -1.19 3.74
C PRO A 55 9.04 -2.65 3.80
N GLY A 56 9.97 -3.59 3.76
CA GLY A 56 9.72 -5.04 3.82
C GLY A 56 9.09 -5.66 2.58
N VAL A 57 8.75 -4.88 1.53
CA VAL A 57 8.08 -5.40 0.33
C VAL A 57 9.07 -5.84 -0.76
N ASP A 58 10.26 -5.24 -0.77
CA ASP A 58 11.39 -5.60 -1.65
C ASP A 58 12.52 -6.37 -0.93
N GLY A 59 12.28 -6.76 0.33
CA GLY A 59 13.24 -7.46 1.22
C GLY A 59 13.06 -8.96 1.23
#